data_AF-A0A8J1YQP5-F1
#
_entry.id   AF-A0A8J1YQP5-F1
#
_cell.length_a   1.000
_cell.length_b   1.000
_cell.length_c   1.000
_cell.angle_alpha   90.00
_cell.angle_beta   90.00
_cell.angle_gamma   90.00
#
_symmetry.space_group_name_H-M   'P 1'
#
loop_
_entity.id
_entity.type
_entity.pdbx_description
1 polymer ?
#
loop_
_entity_poly.entity_id
_entity_poly.type
_entity_poly.pdbx_seq_one_letter_code
_entity_poly.pdbx_strand_id
1 'polypeptide(L)'
;MFNLSLGEAHIIRHVLGTDEVMVVHHTDCGFSKAILEDIVRKEVGTSVGLSVDWVSFMPIGGPGGVRGSVEDDVEYLRMSPYDRKGMKITGWILPDSKGDR
;
A
#
# COMPACT_ATOMS: atom_id res chain seq x y z
N MET A 1 -6.41 -11.76 4.46
CA MET A 1 -5.70 -10.52 4.06
C MET A 1 -4.86 -10.86 2.84
N PHE A 2 -5.41 -10.64 1.63
CA PHE A 2 -4.66 -10.76 0.38
C PHE A 2 -4.19 -9.36 0.03
N ASN A 3 -2.90 -9.08 0.24
CA ASN A 3 -2.31 -7.85 -0.29
C ASN A 3 -2.01 -8.12 -1.78
N LEU A 4 -2.82 -7.53 -2.67
CA LEU A 4 -2.70 -7.70 -4.12
C LEU A 4 -1.26 -7.43 -4.60
N SER A 5 -0.58 -6.46 -3.97
CA SER A 5 0.80 -6.07 -4.33
C SER A 5 1.82 -7.19 -4.09
N LEU A 6 1.67 -7.97 -3.02
CA LEU A 6 2.62 -9.04 -2.70
C LEU A 6 2.48 -10.24 -3.65
N GLY A 7 1.25 -10.61 -3.99
CA GLY A 7 1.00 -11.70 -4.93
C GLY A 7 1.57 -11.40 -6.32
N GLU A 8 1.32 -10.20 -6.82
CA GLU A 8 1.78 -9.73 -8.13
C GLU A 8 3.31 -9.60 -8.18
N ALA A 9 3.93 -8.96 -7.17
CA ALA A 9 5.38 -8.84 -7.08
C ALA A 9 6.06 -10.21 -7.11
N HIS A 10 5.43 -11.22 -6.50
CA HIS A 10 6.00 -12.56 -6.46
C HIS A 10 5.84 -13.34 -7.77
N ILE A 11 4.71 -13.19 -8.45
CA ILE A 11 4.51 -13.73 -9.80
C ILE A 11 5.55 -13.12 -10.74
N ILE A 12 5.70 -11.79 -10.73
CA ILE A 12 6.67 -11.08 -11.58
C ILE A 12 8.09 -11.57 -11.29
N ARG A 13 8.47 -11.76 -10.03
CA ARG A 13 9.79 -12.34 -9.68
C ARG A 13 10.00 -13.75 -10.24
N HIS A 14 9.08 -14.67 -10.02
CA HIS A 14 9.28 -16.08 -10.41
C HIS A 14 9.10 -16.33 -11.90
N VAL A 15 8.22 -15.58 -12.55
CA VAL A 15 7.90 -15.75 -13.97
C VAL A 15 8.80 -14.89 -14.85
N LEU A 16 9.13 -13.67 -14.42
CA LEU A 16 9.87 -12.69 -15.22
C LEU A 16 11.30 -12.42 -14.72
N GLY A 17 11.69 -12.99 -13.56
CA GLY A 17 13.06 -12.92 -13.05
C GLY A 17 13.44 -11.57 -12.44
N THR A 18 12.48 -10.76 -11.96
CA THR A 18 12.77 -9.44 -11.37
C THR A 18 13.42 -9.55 -9.99
N ASP A 19 14.56 -8.87 -9.81
CA ASP A 19 15.37 -8.86 -8.57
C ASP A 19 15.24 -7.57 -7.73
N GLU A 20 14.64 -6.52 -8.27
CA GLU A 20 14.46 -5.25 -7.59
C GLU A 20 12.97 -4.87 -7.50
N VAL A 21 12.54 -4.38 -6.34
CA VAL A 21 11.19 -3.85 -6.12
C VAL A 21 11.29 -2.43 -5.56
N MET A 22 10.48 -1.55 -6.14
CA MET A 22 10.37 -0.16 -5.73
C MET A 22 8.96 0.07 -5.18
N VAL A 23 8.87 0.31 -3.87
CA VAL A 23 7.64 0.77 -3.21
C VAL A 23 7.58 2.28 -3.39
N VAL A 24 6.56 2.75 -4.12
CA VAL A 24 6.40 4.18 -4.41
C VAL A 24 5.06 4.63 -3.87
N HIS A 25 5.09 5.54 -2.92
CA HIS A 25 3.94 6.35 -2.54
C HIS A 25 4.12 7.77 -3.06
N HIS A 26 3.05 8.56 -3.05
CA HIS A 26 3.11 9.96 -3.44
C HIS A 26 2.47 10.88 -2.40
N THR A 27 2.85 12.17 -2.40
CA THR A 27 2.20 13.19 -1.56
C THR A 27 0.78 13.48 -2.05
N ASP A 28 -0.06 14.13 -1.24
CA ASP A 28 -1.50 14.36 -1.51
C ASP A 28 -2.28 13.10 -1.97
N CYS A 29 -1.85 11.92 -1.52
CA CYS A 29 -2.58 10.68 -1.77
C CYS A 29 -3.98 10.75 -1.14
N GLY A 30 -5.03 10.40 -1.89
CA GLY A 30 -6.40 10.39 -1.39
C GLY A 30 -6.57 9.52 -0.13
N PHE A 31 -5.80 8.44 -0.01
CA PHE A 31 -5.84 7.54 1.14
C PHE A 31 -5.11 8.11 2.37
N SER A 32 -4.32 9.17 2.24
CA SER A 32 -3.77 9.90 3.39
C SER A 32 -4.82 10.70 4.16
N LYS A 33 -5.97 10.96 3.53
CA LYS A 33 -7.12 11.64 4.16
C LYS A 33 -7.99 10.68 4.98
N ALA A 34 -7.83 9.38 4.74
CA ALA A 34 -8.46 8.32 5.51
C ALA A 34 -7.54 7.91 6.66
N ILE A 35 -8.04 7.97 7.89
CA ILE A 35 -7.24 7.71 9.11
C ILE A 35 -7.62 6.36 9.74
N LEU A 36 -8.92 6.06 9.81
CA LEU A 36 -9.43 4.87 10.50
C LEU A 36 -10.25 3.99 9.57
N GLU A 37 -9.93 2.71 9.55
CA GLU A 37 -10.58 1.73 8.66
C GLU A 37 -12.09 1.63 8.92
N ASP A 38 -12.52 1.70 10.18
CA ASP A 38 -13.94 1.66 10.55
C ASP A 38 -14.74 2.86 10.02
N ILE A 39 -14.10 4.04 9.96
CA ILE A 39 -14.73 5.23 9.37
C ILE A 39 -14.92 5.02 7.88
N VAL A 40 -13.86 4.62 7.17
CA VAL A 40 -13.94 4.34 5.73
C VAL A 40 -14.98 3.27 5.41
N ARG A 41 -14.97 2.17 6.18
CA ARG A 41 -15.92 1.06 6.03
C ARG A 41 -17.37 1.54 6.18
N LYS A 42 -17.64 2.35 7.20
CA LYS A 42 -18.97 2.91 7.45
C LYS A 42 -19.42 3.84 6.32
N GLU A 43 -18.55 4.76 5.88
CA GLU A 43 -18.85 5.71 4.80
C GLU A 43 -19.13 5.00 3.49
N VAL A 44 -18.26 4.07 3.10
CA VAL A 44 -18.42 3.27 1.88
C VAL A 44 -19.68 2.42 1.96
N GLY A 45 -19.86 1.66 3.04
CA GLY A 45 -21.04 0.79 3.23
C GLY A 45 -22.37 1.55 3.18
N THR A 46 -22.41 2.75 3.76
CA THR A 46 -23.59 3.64 3.71
C THR A 46 -23.83 4.14 2.28
N SER A 47 -22.77 4.55 1.58
CA SER A 47 -22.84 5.08 0.21
C SER A 47 -23.33 4.03 -0.79
N VAL A 48 -22.82 2.80 -0.69
CA VAL A 48 -23.16 1.71 -1.63
C VAL A 48 -24.40 0.92 -1.23
N GLY A 49 -24.88 1.05 0.01
CA GLY A 49 -26.04 0.32 0.53
C GLY A 49 -25.83 -1.19 0.71
N LEU A 50 -24.57 -1.64 0.80
CA LEU A 50 -24.16 -3.05 0.93
C LEU A 50 -23.09 -3.20 2.01
N SER A 51 -22.99 -4.39 2.61
CA SER A 51 -21.86 -4.71 3.50
C SER A 51 -20.56 -4.77 2.71
N VAL A 52 -19.53 -4.12 3.26
CA VAL A 52 -18.16 -4.08 2.75
C VAL A 52 -17.16 -4.60 3.80
N ASP A 53 -17.63 -5.44 4.73
CA ASP A 53 -16.81 -5.95 5.85
C ASP A 53 -15.64 -6.82 5.38
N TRP A 54 -15.75 -7.40 4.19
CA TRP A 54 -14.72 -8.21 3.55
C TRP A 54 -13.62 -7.37 2.86
N VAL A 55 -13.81 -6.06 2.72
CA VAL A 55 -12.85 -5.15 2.10
C VAL A 55 -11.85 -4.66 3.14
N SER A 56 -10.56 -4.80 2.88
CA SER A 56 -9.49 -4.16 3.65
C SER A 56 -9.17 -2.82 2.99
N PHE A 57 -9.49 -1.70 3.63
CA PHE A 57 -9.33 -0.38 3.02
C PHE A 57 -7.92 0.20 3.15
N MET A 58 -7.11 -0.33 4.08
CA MET A 58 -5.68 0.03 4.26
C MET A 58 -5.41 1.55 4.22
N PRO A 59 -6.04 2.35 5.11
CA PRO A 59 -5.80 3.78 5.17
C PRO A 59 -4.34 4.10 5.55
N ILE A 60 -3.78 5.16 4.97
CA ILE A 60 -2.38 5.56 5.18
C ILE A 60 -2.25 6.92 5.89
N GLY A 61 -3.36 7.49 6.35
CA GLY A 61 -3.41 8.74 7.13
C GLY A 61 -3.09 8.57 8.62
N GLY A 62 -2.70 7.38 9.06
CA GLY A 62 -2.35 7.07 10.44
C GLY A 62 -1.01 7.66 10.90
N PRO A 63 -0.55 7.29 12.11
CA PRO A 63 0.76 7.72 12.64
C PRO A 63 1.89 7.38 11.66
N GLY A 64 2.72 8.37 11.30
CA GLY A 64 3.79 8.22 10.31
C GLY A 64 3.41 8.66 8.88
N GLY A 65 2.11 8.77 8.59
CA GLY A 65 1.58 9.24 7.31
C GLY A 65 2.13 8.47 6.11
N VAL A 66 2.29 9.16 4.98
CA VAL A 66 2.82 8.58 3.73
C VAL A 66 4.19 7.92 3.94
N ARG A 67 5.05 8.51 4.77
CA ARG A 67 6.37 7.92 5.07
C ARG A 67 6.27 6.62 5.84
N GLY A 68 5.45 6.60 6.89
CA GLY A 68 5.18 5.37 7.67
C GLY A 68 4.64 4.27 6.77
N SER A 69 3.70 4.59 5.88
CA SER A 69 3.17 3.61 4.92
C SER A 69 4.23 3.04 3.97
N VAL A 70 5.18 3.85 3.49
CA VAL A 70 6.32 3.33 2.70
C VAL A 70 7.16 2.38 3.54
N GLU A 71 7.49 2.77 4.76
CA GLU A 71 8.32 1.98 5.68
C GLU A 71 7.64 0.63 6.00
N ASP A 72 6.34 0.65 6.29
CA ASP A 72 5.52 -0.53 6.57
C ASP A 72 5.44 -1.48 5.37
N ASP A 73 5.20 -0.97 4.15
CA ASP A 73 5.12 -1.80 2.94
C ASP A 73 6.47 -2.42 2.57
N VAL A 74 7.56 -1.66 2.74
CA VAL A 74 8.91 -2.18 2.53
C VAL A 74 9.22 -3.31 3.51
N GLU A 75 8.88 -3.12 4.79
CA GLU A 75 9.11 -4.15 5.81
C GLU A 75 8.23 -5.38 5.58
N TYR A 76 6.96 -5.18 5.21
CA TYR A 76 6.05 -6.25 4.86
C TYR A 76 6.59 -7.13 3.72
N LEU A 77 7.15 -6.51 2.67
CA LEU A 77 7.75 -7.24 1.56
C LEU A 77 9.02 -8.00 1.98
N ARG A 78 9.86 -7.42 2.85
CA ARG A 78 11.09 -8.07 3.37
C ARG A 78 10.80 -9.25 4.29
N MET A 79 9.79 -9.12 5.15
CA MET A 79 9.37 -10.20 6.06
C MET A 79 8.64 -11.33 5.34
N SER A 80 8.29 -11.11 4.07
CA SER A 80 7.54 -12.08 3.30
C SER A 80 8.33 -13.37 3.10
N PRO A 81 7.73 -14.57 3.30
CA PRO A 81 8.40 -15.87 3.06
C PRO A 81 8.77 -16.10 1.59
N TYR A 82 8.35 -15.16 0.75
CA TYR A 82 8.56 -15.03 -0.66
C TYR A 82 9.91 -14.33 -0.98
N ASP A 83 10.49 -13.55 -0.06
CA ASP A 83 11.83 -12.97 -0.23
C ASP A 83 12.97 -13.94 0.16
N ARG A 84 13.04 -15.10 -0.49
CA ARG A 84 14.02 -16.16 -0.13
C ARG A 84 15.46 -15.92 -0.58
N LYS A 85 15.69 -14.90 -1.41
CA LYS A 85 17.00 -14.65 -2.05
C LYS A 85 17.51 -13.22 -1.85
N GLY A 86 16.88 -12.43 -0.98
CA GLY A 86 17.31 -11.06 -0.68
C GLY A 86 17.08 -10.12 -1.86
N MET A 87 15.82 -9.96 -2.26
CA MET A 87 15.41 -8.93 -3.21
C MET A 87 15.83 -7.56 -2.72
N LYS A 88 16.26 -6.71 -3.65
CA LYS A 88 16.54 -5.33 -3.30
C LYS A 88 15.21 -4.56 -3.27
N ILE A 89 14.71 -4.30 -2.06
CA ILE A 89 13.47 -3.57 -1.83
C ILE A 89 13.80 -2.17 -1.34
N THR A 90 13.32 -1.16 -2.08
CA THR A 90 13.53 0.27 -1.78
C THR A 90 12.20 1.01 -1.70
N GLY A 91 12.13 2.02 -0.83
CA GLY A 91 10.94 2.85 -0.63
C GLY A 91 11.18 4.29 -1.08
N TRP A 92 10.19 4.89 -1.75
CA TRP A 92 10.27 6.22 -2.33
C TRP A 92 8.97 6.99 -2.13
N ILE A 93 9.10 8.30 -1.94
CA ILE A 93 7.97 9.24 -1.94
C ILE A 93 8.16 10.18 -3.10
N LEU A 94 7.19 10.22 -4.01
CA LEU A 94 7.17 11.18 -5.10
C LEU A 94 6.26 12.36 -4.74
N PRO A 95 6.71 13.61 -4.97
CA PRO A 95 5.82 14.76 -4.86
C PRO A 95 4.73 14.66 -5.93
N ASP A 96 3.48 14.86 -5.55
CA ASP A 96 2.40 15.07 -6.51
C ASP A 96 2.63 16.39 -7.25
N SER A 97 2.60 16.33 -8.58
CA SER A 97 2.82 17.46 -9.47
C SER A 97 1.56 18.29 -9.68
N LYS A 98 0.47 18.05 -8.92
CA LYS A 98 -0.60 19.02 -8.76
C LYS A 98 -0.04 20.25 -8.04
N GLY A 99 0.62 21.07 -8.85
CA GLY A 99 1.32 22.27 -8.42
C GLY A 99 0.40 23.24 -7.72
N ASP A 100 1.03 24.06 -6.88
CA ASP A 100 0.70 25.47 -6.62
C ASP A 100 -0.59 25.93 -7.31
N ARG A 101 -1.72 25.74 -6.62
CA ARG A 101 -3.00 26.40 -6.91
C ARG A 101 -3.65 26.80 -5.60
#